data_AF-A0A8S3D3F3-F1
#
_entry.id   AF-A0A8S3D3F3-F1
#
_cell.length_a   1.000
_cell.length_b   1.000
_cell.length_c   1.000
_cell.angle_alpha   90.00
_cell.angle_beta   90.00
_cell.angle_gamma   90.00
#
_symmetry.space_group_name_H-M   'P 1'
#
loop_
_entity.id
_entity.type
_entity.pdbx_description
1 polymer ?
#
loop_
_entity_poly.entity_id
_entity_poly.type
_entity_poly.pdbx_seq_one_letter_code
_entity_poly.pdbx_strand_id
1 'polypeptide(L)'
;QENKDILPYVIALVATLSVNEVLTSGLVKIQKNSQELCINLDDVRRQWIGQGEPLLFGDMMVLLKAVGALDHQNSKNDLSICTRYGLRPKAMTEIRKIRRQLTQIVKSILPETATVLDARLLPPSEQQICLLRKVLAAGMVDRLAKKIEGSVVINGHKANNAYQTLLLEEPVFIHPSSVLANDSPPFVCYQELHETSRIFIKDICAIQMDWIVQINPHLCSFGPIEEEPSPRYDETQDKLLCHRKATIGQRVSWSLGPPVETIFSNNTVDRYRWFAKFFLDGIICPRLLQFRPALLCSSNAMVKSWASLMERTQLLLNALVAKDIDSRTQLKEVWSAQPKYLLDVYCDWLPESLHAQVRSLWPPVPSVLKK
;
A
#
# COMPACT_ATOMS: atom_id res chain seq x y z
N GLN A 1 10.02 -5.91 -15.94
CA GLN A 1 10.53 -5.00 -17.00
C GLN A 1 9.93 -3.61 -16.87
N GLU A 2 8.62 -3.47 -16.57
CA GLU A 2 7.94 -2.16 -16.40
C GLU A 2 8.61 -1.20 -15.39
N ASN A 3 9.17 -1.72 -14.28
CA ASN A 3 9.85 -0.87 -13.29
C ASN A 3 11.18 -0.24 -13.79
N LYS A 4 11.81 -0.78 -14.84
CA LYS A 4 13.09 -0.22 -15.35
C LYS A 4 12.86 1.08 -16.15
N ASP A 5 11.66 1.28 -16.70
CA ASP A 5 11.35 2.44 -17.55
C ASP A 5 10.95 3.70 -16.75
N ILE A 6 10.60 3.56 -15.47
CA ILE A 6 10.21 4.70 -14.62
C ILE A 6 11.38 5.39 -13.92
N LEU A 7 12.56 4.75 -13.88
CA LEU A 7 13.72 5.21 -13.12
C LEU A 7 14.18 6.63 -13.49
N PRO A 8 14.25 7.05 -14.78
CA PRO A 8 14.59 8.42 -15.13
C PRO A 8 13.63 9.46 -14.54
N TYR A 9 12.33 9.14 -14.46
CA TYR A 9 11.32 10.02 -13.88
C TYR A 9 11.45 10.08 -12.36
N VAL A 10 11.72 8.95 -11.70
CA VAL A 10 11.98 8.93 -10.25
C VAL A 10 13.19 9.81 -9.90
N ILE A 11 14.29 9.71 -10.66
CA ILE A 11 15.46 10.56 -10.44
C ILE A 11 15.12 12.03 -10.65
N ALA A 12 14.35 12.35 -11.69
CA ALA A 12 13.90 13.72 -11.93
C ALA A 12 13.06 14.27 -10.77
N LEU A 13 12.12 13.46 -10.25
CA LEU A 13 11.28 13.82 -9.11
C LEU A 13 12.09 14.03 -7.83
N VAL A 14 12.99 13.09 -7.51
CA VAL A 14 13.87 13.21 -6.33
C VAL A 14 14.74 14.46 -6.45
N ALA A 15 15.29 14.73 -7.63
CA ALA A 15 16.08 15.94 -7.87
C ALA A 15 15.23 17.22 -7.70
N THR A 16 13.97 17.23 -8.16
CA THR A 16 13.07 18.38 -7.97
C THR A 16 12.68 18.58 -6.51
N LEU A 17 12.36 17.51 -5.79
CA LEU A 17 11.95 17.57 -4.39
C LEU A 17 13.09 17.83 -3.41
N SER A 18 14.34 17.72 -3.88
CA SER A 18 15.54 18.07 -3.11
C SER A 18 15.85 19.57 -3.13
N VAL A 19 15.21 20.33 -4.04
CA VAL A 19 15.43 21.77 -4.18
C VAL A 19 14.21 22.52 -3.66
N ASN A 20 14.43 23.42 -2.71
CA ASN A 20 13.35 24.15 -2.09
C ASN A 20 12.77 25.22 -3.05
N GLU A 21 11.47 25.47 -2.94
CA GLU A 21 10.78 26.59 -3.60
C GLU A 21 10.97 26.66 -5.13
N VAL A 22 10.77 25.53 -5.81
CA VAL A 22 10.87 25.46 -7.29
C VAL A 22 9.76 26.28 -7.96
N LEU A 23 8.55 26.21 -7.41
CA LEU A 23 7.35 26.87 -7.92
C LEU A 23 7.18 28.25 -7.28
N THR A 24 7.19 29.30 -8.09
CA THR A 24 6.83 30.66 -7.65
C THR A 24 5.32 30.83 -7.72
N SER A 25 4.67 31.29 -6.67
CA SER A 25 3.21 31.48 -6.66
C SER A 25 2.86 32.96 -6.85
N GLY A 26 1.72 33.23 -7.49
CA GLY A 26 1.18 34.59 -7.61
C GLY A 26 0.96 35.09 -9.03
N LEU A 27 0.51 36.35 -9.11
CA LEU A 27 0.23 37.05 -10.36
C LEU A 27 1.53 37.56 -10.97
N VAL A 28 1.79 37.15 -12.21
CA VAL A 28 2.88 37.70 -13.01
C VAL A 28 2.31 38.66 -14.03
N LYS A 29 2.86 39.87 -14.04
CA LYS A 29 2.58 40.87 -15.08
C LYS A 29 3.45 40.56 -16.29
N ILE A 30 2.82 40.18 -17.40
CA ILE A 30 3.52 40.00 -18.67
C ILE A 30 3.11 41.16 -19.59
N GLN A 31 4.08 41.96 -20.00
CA GLN A 31 3.86 42.97 -21.04
C GLN A 31 3.82 42.28 -22.40
N LYS A 32 2.65 42.30 -23.05
CA LYS A 32 2.50 41.96 -24.46
C LYS A 32 1.87 43.15 -25.17
N ASN A 33 2.54 43.68 -26.19
CA ASN A 33 2.03 44.74 -27.07
C ASN A 33 1.41 45.93 -26.32
N SER A 34 2.17 46.54 -25.40
CA SER A 34 1.78 47.77 -24.68
C SER A 34 0.60 47.62 -23.71
N GLN A 35 0.02 46.41 -23.55
CA GLN A 35 -1.02 46.10 -22.57
C GLN A 35 -0.44 45.21 -21.46
N GLU A 36 -0.68 45.59 -20.21
CA GLU A 36 -0.33 44.77 -19.04
C GLU A 36 -1.37 43.65 -18.87
N LEU A 37 -0.97 42.41 -19.13
CA LEU A 37 -1.77 41.23 -18.80
C LEU A 37 -1.27 40.64 -17.47
N CYS A 38 -2.14 40.67 -16.46
CA CYS A 38 -1.95 39.92 -15.23
C CYS A 38 -2.35 38.47 -15.48
N ILE A 39 -1.38 37.56 -15.48
CA ILE A 39 -1.62 36.13 -15.63
C ILE A 39 -1.44 35.48 -14.27
N ASN A 40 -2.44 34.70 -13.86
CA ASN A 40 -2.33 33.84 -12.70
C ASN A 40 -1.54 32.58 -13.07
N LEU A 41 -0.35 32.43 -12.50
CA LEU A 41 0.51 31.28 -12.77
C LEU A 41 -0.15 29.95 -12.40
N ASP A 42 -1.02 29.94 -11.40
CA ASP A 42 -1.66 28.74 -10.91
C ASP A 42 -2.68 28.19 -11.93
N ASP A 43 -3.38 29.08 -12.62
CA ASP A 43 -4.30 28.72 -13.71
C ASP A 43 -3.54 28.20 -14.95
N VAL A 44 -2.40 28.80 -15.25
CA VAL A 44 -1.52 28.32 -16.35
C VAL A 44 -1.00 26.91 -16.06
N ARG A 45 -0.63 26.62 -14.81
CA ARG A 45 -0.19 25.28 -14.39
C ARG A 45 -1.30 24.25 -14.48
N ARG A 46 -2.51 24.59 -14.05
CA ARG A 46 -3.70 23.73 -14.19
C ARG A 46 -3.92 23.34 -15.65
N GLN A 47 -3.88 24.30 -16.57
CA GLN A 47 -4.00 24.03 -18.01
C GLN A 47 -2.84 23.18 -18.55
N TRP A 48 -1.64 23.32 -17.98
CA TRP A 48 -0.47 22.61 -18.45
C TRP A 48 -0.47 21.11 -18.10
N ILE A 49 -1.10 20.70 -16.99
CA ILE A 49 -1.12 19.29 -16.56
C ILE A 49 -2.02 18.43 -17.45
N GLY A 50 -3.22 18.93 -17.79
CA GLY A 50 -4.27 18.15 -18.46
C GLY A 50 -5.28 17.57 -17.47
N GLN A 51 -5.99 16.52 -17.87
CA GLN A 51 -7.03 15.85 -17.07
C GLN A 51 -6.65 14.39 -16.78
N GLY A 52 -7.33 13.75 -15.83
CA GLY A 52 -7.14 12.32 -15.51
C GLY A 52 -5.97 12.04 -14.57
N GLU A 53 -5.22 10.98 -14.83
CA GLU A 53 -4.06 10.55 -14.02
C GLU A 53 -2.97 11.63 -13.85
N PRO A 54 -2.60 12.44 -14.88
CA PRO A 54 -1.69 13.56 -14.72
C PRO A 54 -2.15 14.58 -13.67
N LEU A 55 -3.46 14.85 -13.57
CA LEU A 55 -4.01 15.77 -12.58
C LEU A 55 -3.91 15.19 -11.17
N LEU A 56 -4.18 13.90 -11.00
CA LEU A 56 -4.06 13.21 -9.72
C LEU A 56 -2.61 13.15 -9.22
N PHE A 57 -1.63 13.16 -10.14
CA PHE A 57 -0.22 13.29 -9.76
C PHE A 57 0.12 14.68 -9.20
N GLY A 58 -0.75 15.67 -9.43
CA GLY A 58 -0.73 16.96 -8.76
C GLY A 58 0.48 17.80 -9.10
N ASP A 59 1.05 18.45 -8.08
CA ASP A 59 2.18 19.38 -8.24
C ASP A 59 3.43 18.67 -8.78
N MET A 60 3.56 17.37 -8.48
CA MET A 60 4.63 16.51 -8.98
C MET A 60 4.64 16.43 -10.51
N MET A 61 3.47 16.50 -11.16
CA MET A 61 3.40 16.51 -12.61
C MET A 61 3.91 17.82 -13.20
N VAL A 62 3.65 18.96 -12.53
CA VAL A 62 4.18 20.26 -12.95
C VAL A 62 5.70 20.24 -12.89
N LEU A 63 6.26 19.75 -11.79
CA LEU A 63 7.70 19.62 -11.60
C LEU A 63 8.32 18.70 -12.67
N LEU A 64 7.69 17.56 -12.94
CA LEU A 64 8.19 16.61 -13.93
C LEU A 64 8.12 17.18 -15.36
N LYS A 65 7.01 17.82 -15.73
CA LYS A 65 6.88 18.52 -17.04
C LYS A 65 7.88 19.66 -17.17
N ALA A 66 8.17 20.38 -16.09
CA ALA A 66 9.20 21.43 -16.06
C ALA A 66 10.58 20.87 -16.37
N VAL A 67 10.97 19.76 -15.75
CA VAL A 67 12.25 19.11 -16.04
C VAL A 67 12.29 18.57 -17.48
N GLY A 68 11.22 17.89 -17.93
CA GLY A 68 11.14 17.34 -19.28
C GLY A 68 11.19 18.42 -20.37
N ALA A 69 10.51 19.55 -20.17
CA ALA A 69 10.54 20.68 -21.09
C ALA A 69 11.94 21.30 -21.19
N LEU A 70 12.63 21.43 -20.07
CA LEU A 70 14.00 21.94 -20.02
C LEU A 70 15.03 21.02 -20.67
N ASP A 71 14.79 19.71 -20.70
CA ASP A 71 15.66 18.75 -21.39
C ASP A 71 15.51 18.80 -22.91
N HIS A 72 14.29 19.10 -23.39
CA HIS A 72 13.98 19.13 -24.80
C HIS A 72 14.40 20.44 -25.48
N GLN A 73 14.67 21.50 -24.69
CA GLN A 73 15.21 22.73 -25.23
C GLN A 73 16.67 22.57 -25.66
N ASN A 74 16.95 22.87 -26.94
CA ASN A 74 18.27 22.73 -27.55
C ASN A 74 19.32 23.72 -27.02
N SER A 75 18.90 24.83 -26.38
CA SER A 75 19.82 25.80 -25.77
C SER A 75 19.98 25.54 -24.26
N LYS A 76 21.21 25.28 -23.80
CA LYS A 76 21.53 24.98 -22.39
C LYS A 76 21.14 26.09 -21.40
N ASN A 77 20.91 27.32 -21.87
CA ASN A 77 20.69 28.51 -21.04
C ASN A 77 19.36 29.23 -21.29
N ASP A 78 18.48 28.75 -22.16
CA ASP A 78 17.19 29.41 -22.34
C ASP A 78 16.28 29.08 -21.16
N LEU A 79 16.07 30.07 -20.29
CA LEU A 79 15.24 29.98 -19.08
C LEU A 79 13.88 30.66 -19.29
N SER A 80 13.50 30.95 -20.55
CA SER A 80 12.22 31.58 -20.89
C SER A 80 10.99 30.76 -20.44
N ILE A 81 11.10 29.42 -20.44
CA ILE A 81 10.07 28.52 -19.89
C ILE A 81 9.88 28.77 -18.40
N CYS A 82 10.96 29.06 -17.67
CA CYS A 82 10.87 29.34 -16.24
C CYS A 82 9.99 30.56 -15.97
N THR A 83 10.15 31.63 -16.75
CA THR A 83 9.29 32.82 -16.63
C THR A 83 7.84 32.52 -17.03
N ARG A 84 7.61 31.70 -18.04
CA ARG A 84 6.25 31.37 -18.54
C ARG A 84 5.41 30.55 -17.57
N TYR A 85 6.02 29.59 -16.87
CA TYR A 85 5.32 28.68 -15.95
C TYR A 85 5.61 28.98 -14.46
N GLY A 86 6.28 30.09 -14.18
CA GLY A 86 6.59 30.53 -12.83
C GLY A 86 7.57 29.62 -12.09
N LEU A 87 8.58 29.10 -12.78
CA LEU A 87 9.64 28.30 -12.19
C LEU A 87 10.82 29.20 -11.82
N ARG A 88 11.50 28.89 -10.71
CA ARG A 88 12.70 29.62 -10.31
C ARG A 88 13.90 29.18 -11.18
N PRO A 89 14.52 30.09 -11.95
CA PRO A 89 15.59 29.70 -12.89
C PRO A 89 16.82 29.08 -12.20
N LYS A 90 17.22 29.64 -11.06
CA LYS A 90 18.34 29.11 -10.24
C LYS A 90 18.05 27.68 -9.75
N ALA A 91 16.85 27.44 -9.23
CA ALA A 91 16.42 26.11 -8.79
C ALA A 91 16.49 25.10 -9.93
N MET A 92 16.02 25.46 -11.14
CA MET A 92 16.09 24.56 -12.29
C MET A 92 17.53 24.22 -12.71
N THR A 93 18.48 25.17 -12.58
CA THR A 93 19.89 24.86 -12.83
C THR A 93 20.48 23.90 -11.79
N GLU A 94 20.06 23.99 -10.53
CA GLU A 94 20.46 23.08 -9.46
C GLU A 94 19.85 21.69 -9.66
N ILE A 95 18.56 21.61 -9.99
CA ILE A 95 17.87 20.35 -10.32
C ILE A 95 18.60 19.60 -11.44
N ARG A 96 19.02 20.30 -12.51
CA ARG A 96 19.82 19.69 -13.59
C ARG A 96 21.16 19.13 -13.09
N LYS A 97 21.83 19.79 -12.14
CA LYS A 97 23.09 19.31 -11.55
C LYS A 97 22.85 18.07 -10.68
N ILE A 98 21.88 18.14 -9.77
CA ILE A 98 21.51 17.04 -8.86
C ILE A 98 21.11 15.81 -9.67
N ARG A 99 20.26 15.98 -10.70
CA ARG A 99 19.86 14.88 -11.57
C ARG A 99 21.05 14.21 -12.25
N ARG A 100 22.02 14.98 -12.78
CA ARG A 100 23.23 14.39 -13.39
C ARG A 100 24.04 13.58 -12.37
N GLN A 101 24.19 14.09 -11.16
CA GLN A 101 24.90 13.40 -10.08
C GLN A 101 24.17 12.10 -9.70
N LEU A 102 22.86 12.15 -9.47
CA LEU A 102 22.05 10.98 -9.16
C LEU A 102 22.10 9.95 -10.29
N THR A 103 22.00 10.38 -11.54
CA THR A 103 22.12 9.50 -12.70
C THR A 103 23.50 8.82 -12.75
N GLN A 104 24.59 9.53 -12.46
CA GLN A 104 25.93 8.93 -12.40
C GLN A 104 26.07 7.89 -11.29
N ILE A 105 25.52 8.17 -10.10
CA ILE A 105 25.52 7.24 -8.97
C ILE A 105 24.68 5.99 -9.28
N VAL A 106 23.49 6.16 -9.86
CA VAL A 106 22.64 5.03 -10.22
C VAL A 106 23.31 4.16 -11.29
N LYS A 107 24.00 4.76 -12.26
CA LYS A 107 24.76 4.02 -13.28
C LYS A 107 25.91 3.21 -12.70
N SER A 108 26.58 3.70 -11.67
CA SER A 108 27.68 2.95 -11.04
C SER A 108 27.17 1.73 -10.27
N ILE A 109 25.97 1.80 -9.70
CA ILE A 109 25.34 0.69 -8.95
C ILE A 109 24.63 -0.29 -9.91
N LEU A 110 23.96 0.23 -10.95
CA LEU A 110 23.12 -0.54 -11.88
C LEU A 110 23.51 -0.24 -13.34
N PRO A 111 24.60 -0.83 -13.84
CA PRO A 111 25.09 -0.56 -15.21
C PRO A 111 24.09 -0.97 -16.30
N GLU A 112 23.22 -1.95 -16.05
CA GLU A 112 22.15 -2.37 -16.98
C GLU A 112 21.14 -1.27 -17.32
N THR A 113 21.03 -0.23 -16.48
CA THR A 113 20.05 0.86 -16.64
C THR A 113 20.59 2.07 -17.39
N ALA A 114 21.88 2.06 -17.77
CA ALA A 114 22.56 3.22 -18.31
C ALA A 114 21.91 3.74 -19.62
N THR A 115 21.45 2.86 -20.50
CA THR A 115 20.81 3.20 -21.78
C THR A 115 19.50 3.96 -21.59
N VAL A 116 18.69 3.57 -20.61
CA VAL A 116 17.40 4.21 -20.30
C VAL A 116 17.60 5.58 -19.65
N LEU A 117 18.66 5.72 -18.85
CA LEU A 117 18.96 6.96 -18.12
C LEU A 117 19.53 8.08 -19.00
N ASP A 118 20.14 7.74 -20.14
CA ASP A 118 20.69 8.72 -21.10
C ASP A 118 19.65 9.25 -22.09
N ALA A 119 18.48 8.62 -22.16
CA ALA A 119 17.39 9.11 -22.99
C ALA A 119 16.80 10.42 -22.44
N ARG A 120 16.38 11.31 -23.35
CA ARG A 120 15.62 12.51 -22.97
C ARG A 120 14.28 12.09 -22.36
N LEU A 121 13.85 12.79 -21.31
CA LEU A 121 12.60 12.49 -20.60
C LEU A 121 11.38 12.80 -21.47
N LEU A 122 10.82 11.76 -22.09
CA LEU A 122 9.53 11.86 -22.77
C LEU A 122 8.40 12.12 -21.77
N PRO A 123 7.25 12.63 -22.18
CA PRO A 123 6.07 12.68 -21.31
C PRO A 123 5.70 11.25 -20.85
N PRO A 124 5.50 11.02 -19.54
CA PRO A 124 5.17 9.68 -19.05
C PRO A 124 3.74 9.27 -19.46
N SER A 125 3.52 7.97 -19.66
CA SER A 125 2.19 7.40 -19.88
C SER A 125 1.36 7.39 -18.59
N GLU A 126 0.04 7.25 -18.69
CA GLU A 126 -0.85 7.16 -17.50
C GLU A 126 -0.48 6.01 -16.56
N GLN A 127 -0.08 4.87 -17.12
CA GLN A 127 0.40 3.72 -16.34
C GLN A 127 1.70 4.07 -15.57
N GLN A 128 2.64 4.75 -16.23
CA GLN A 128 3.87 5.21 -15.58
C GLN A 128 3.57 6.22 -14.48
N ILE A 129 2.63 7.14 -14.70
CA ILE A 129 2.19 8.11 -13.69
C ILE A 129 1.59 7.40 -12.47
N CYS A 130 0.73 6.40 -12.68
CA CYS A 130 0.18 5.60 -11.58
C CYS A 130 1.27 4.89 -10.77
N LEU A 131 2.30 4.33 -11.45
CA LEU A 131 3.45 3.74 -10.76
C LEU A 131 4.26 4.80 -9.98
N LEU A 132 4.49 5.98 -10.56
CA LEU A 132 5.20 7.07 -9.87
C LEU A 132 4.43 7.55 -8.63
N ARG A 133 3.10 7.62 -8.69
CA ARG A 133 2.25 7.94 -7.53
C ARG A 133 2.45 6.92 -6.41
N LYS A 134 2.51 5.63 -6.73
CA LYS A 134 2.80 4.55 -5.76
C LYS A 134 4.20 4.68 -5.15
N VAL A 135 5.20 5.01 -5.97
CA VAL A 135 6.58 5.24 -5.49
C VAL A 135 6.64 6.43 -4.52
N LEU A 136 5.96 7.53 -4.83
CA LEU A 136 5.89 8.68 -3.91
C LEU A 136 5.16 8.33 -2.62
N ALA A 137 4.03 7.61 -2.71
CA ALA A 137 3.31 7.14 -1.53
C ALA A 137 4.19 6.26 -0.63
N ALA A 138 5.06 5.43 -1.22
CA ALA A 138 6.02 4.61 -0.50
C ALA A 138 7.16 5.41 0.15
N GLY A 139 7.60 6.50 -0.46
CA GLY A 139 8.58 7.40 0.12
C GLY A 139 8.03 8.32 1.22
N MET A 140 6.72 8.57 1.22
CA MET A 140 6.04 9.58 2.05
C MET A 140 4.96 8.96 2.95
N VAL A 141 5.15 7.74 3.45
CA VAL A 141 4.11 7.03 4.24
C VAL A 141 3.78 7.73 5.56
N ASP A 142 4.72 8.51 6.11
CA ASP A 142 4.52 9.35 7.29
C ASP A 142 3.83 10.69 6.97
N ARG A 143 3.86 11.14 5.70
CA ARG A 143 3.30 12.42 5.23
C ARG A 143 2.03 12.21 4.41
N LEU A 144 1.08 11.50 5.02
CA LEU A 144 -0.25 11.27 4.47
C LEU A 144 -1.27 12.22 5.10
N ALA A 145 -2.21 12.68 4.28
CA ALA A 145 -3.33 13.49 4.73
C ALA A 145 -4.66 12.96 4.17
N LYS A 146 -5.65 12.84 5.05
CA LYS A 146 -7.02 12.44 4.75
C LYS A 146 -7.95 13.64 4.84
N LYS A 147 -8.82 13.83 3.85
CA LYS A 147 -9.84 14.88 3.87
C LYS A 147 -10.83 14.65 5.02
N ILE A 148 -11.08 15.69 5.79
CA ILE A 148 -12.10 15.69 6.85
C ILE A 148 -13.46 15.99 6.19
N GLU A 149 -14.46 15.17 6.51
CA GLU A 149 -15.83 15.41 6.07
C GLU A 149 -16.46 16.54 6.88
N GLY A 150 -17.01 17.54 6.19
CA GLY A 150 -17.67 18.70 6.81
C GLY A 150 -16.76 19.90 7.05
N SER A 151 -17.23 20.81 7.91
CA SER A 151 -16.52 22.04 8.27
C SER A 151 -15.85 21.90 9.62
N VAL A 152 -14.60 22.33 9.73
CA VAL A 152 -13.87 22.40 11.01
C VAL A 152 -13.92 23.84 11.53
N VAL A 153 -14.03 24.02 12.84
CA VAL A 153 -13.96 25.35 13.46
C VAL A 153 -12.51 25.63 13.83
N ILE A 154 -11.94 26.70 13.26
CA ILE A 154 -10.58 27.16 13.56
C ILE A 154 -10.68 28.61 13.99
N ASN A 155 -10.19 28.91 15.21
CA ASN A 155 -10.21 30.25 15.78
C ASN A 155 -11.60 30.92 15.71
N GLY A 156 -12.67 30.14 15.97
CA GLY A 156 -14.06 30.63 15.94
C GLY A 156 -14.67 30.74 14.54
N HIS A 157 -13.93 30.50 13.47
CA HIS A 157 -14.41 30.54 12.09
C HIS A 157 -14.58 29.14 11.49
N LYS A 158 -15.68 28.91 10.76
CA LYS A 158 -15.89 27.67 9.99
C LYS A 158 -14.97 27.65 8.77
N ALA A 159 -14.17 26.60 8.65
CA ALA A 159 -13.30 26.33 7.53
C ALA A 159 -13.69 24.99 6.87
N ASN A 160 -13.88 24.99 5.55
CA ASN A 160 -14.17 23.80 4.76
C ASN A 160 -12.87 23.26 4.13
N ASN A 161 -12.92 22.03 3.61
CA ASN A 161 -11.80 21.38 2.91
C ASN A 161 -10.53 21.25 3.77
N ALA A 162 -10.72 20.97 5.06
CA ALA A 162 -9.63 20.63 5.96
C ALA A 162 -9.19 19.18 5.76
N TYR A 163 -7.93 18.91 6.07
CA TYR A 163 -7.33 17.58 6.06
C TYR A 163 -6.75 17.26 7.43
N GLN A 164 -6.77 15.99 7.78
CA GLN A 164 -6.12 15.44 8.95
C GLN A 164 -4.85 14.73 8.50
N THR A 165 -3.74 14.94 9.20
CA THR A 165 -2.48 14.23 8.93
C THR A 165 -2.23 13.14 9.96
N LEU A 166 -1.26 12.27 9.70
CA LEU A 166 -0.80 11.29 10.70
C LEU A 166 0.08 11.92 11.79
N LEU A 167 0.70 13.07 11.49
CA LEU A 167 1.72 13.70 12.33
C LEU A 167 1.16 14.79 13.25
N LEU A 168 0.17 15.55 12.77
CA LEU A 168 -0.40 16.71 13.45
C LEU A 168 -1.86 16.46 13.82
N GLU A 169 -2.26 16.95 15.00
CA GLU A 169 -3.66 16.94 15.46
C GLU A 169 -4.47 18.08 14.83
N GLU A 170 -3.80 19.19 14.54
CA GLU A 170 -4.42 20.36 13.92
C GLU A 170 -4.80 20.09 12.47
N PRO A 171 -5.95 20.63 12.01
CA PRO A 171 -6.37 20.53 10.62
C PRO A 171 -5.42 21.29 9.70
N VAL A 172 -5.00 20.64 8.61
CA VAL A 172 -4.17 21.25 7.56
C VAL A 172 -5.00 21.53 6.30
N PHE A 173 -4.50 22.42 5.44
CA PHE A 173 -5.18 22.81 4.20
C PHE A 173 -4.27 22.63 2.99
N ILE A 174 -4.85 22.30 1.83
CA ILE A 174 -4.10 22.35 0.57
C ILE A 174 -3.69 23.79 0.32
N HIS A 175 -2.40 24.02 0.03
CA HIS A 175 -1.93 25.35 -0.30
C HIS A 175 -2.63 25.88 -1.58
N PRO A 176 -3.10 27.14 -1.62
CA PRO A 176 -3.86 27.68 -2.76
C PRO A 176 -3.13 27.60 -4.11
N SER A 177 -1.79 27.63 -4.10
CA SER A 177 -0.97 27.50 -5.32
C SER A 177 -0.90 26.08 -5.88
N SER A 178 -1.38 25.08 -5.13
CA SER A 178 -1.38 23.69 -5.58
C SER A 178 -2.38 23.51 -6.72
N VAL A 179 -2.01 22.69 -7.68
CA VAL A 179 -2.92 22.32 -8.77
C VAL A 179 -4.09 21.46 -8.27
N LEU A 180 -3.99 20.85 -7.08
CA LEU A 180 -5.08 20.10 -6.46
C LEU A 180 -5.99 20.92 -5.53
N ALA A 181 -5.76 22.24 -5.39
CA ALA A 181 -6.51 23.08 -4.47
C ALA A 181 -8.04 23.05 -4.67
N ASN A 182 -8.51 23.04 -5.92
CA ASN A 182 -9.94 23.00 -6.24
C ASN A 182 -10.53 21.58 -6.31
N ASP A 183 -9.71 20.56 -6.54
CA ASP A 183 -10.18 19.19 -6.78
C ASP A 183 -10.47 18.45 -5.46
N SER A 184 -9.81 18.86 -4.37
CA SER A 184 -10.02 18.35 -3.01
C SER A 184 -10.12 16.82 -2.91
N PRO A 185 -9.08 16.09 -3.36
CA PRO A 185 -9.02 14.62 -3.34
C PRO A 185 -9.16 14.05 -1.92
N PRO A 186 -9.69 12.83 -1.74
CA PRO A 186 -9.94 12.28 -0.41
C PRO A 186 -8.66 11.97 0.36
N PHE A 187 -7.58 11.60 -0.34
CA PHE A 187 -6.29 11.24 0.25
C PHE A 187 -5.15 11.79 -0.59
N VAL A 188 -4.15 12.32 0.11
CA VAL A 188 -2.97 12.89 -0.51
C VAL A 188 -1.71 12.55 0.28
N CYS A 189 -0.59 12.46 -0.42
CA CYS A 189 0.73 12.59 0.19
C CYS A 189 1.27 14.00 -0.08
N TYR A 190 2.07 14.53 0.85
CA TYR A 190 2.64 15.87 0.76
C TYR A 190 4.14 15.86 1.11
N GLN A 191 4.89 16.78 0.49
CA GLN A 191 6.31 16.95 0.81
C GLN A 191 6.49 17.89 2.01
N GLU A 192 5.86 19.06 2.02
CA GLU A 192 6.18 20.10 3.01
C GLU A 192 4.94 20.60 3.76
N LEU A 193 5.15 20.99 5.01
CA LEU A 193 4.20 21.74 5.83
C LEU A 193 4.67 23.19 5.92
N HIS A 194 3.77 24.12 5.66
CA HIS A 194 4.02 25.54 5.65
C HIS A 194 3.03 26.25 6.56
N GLU A 195 3.50 26.69 7.72
CA GLU A 195 2.69 27.39 8.71
C GLU A 195 2.69 28.90 8.43
N THR A 196 1.51 29.48 8.31
CA THR A 196 1.32 30.93 8.17
C THR A 196 0.18 31.39 9.10
N SER A 197 -0.98 31.75 8.56
CA SER A 197 -2.22 31.93 9.33
C SER A 197 -2.93 30.60 9.61
N ARG A 198 -2.67 29.61 8.76
CA ARG A 198 -3.09 28.21 8.88
C ARG A 198 -1.91 27.34 8.44
N ILE A 199 -1.96 26.06 8.81
CA ILE A 199 -1.00 25.08 8.33
C ILE A 199 -1.42 24.63 6.93
N PHE A 200 -0.54 24.83 5.95
CA PHE A 200 -0.74 24.42 4.58
C PHE A 200 0.19 23.26 4.21
N ILE A 201 -0.33 22.29 3.47
CA ILE A 201 0.48 21.25 2.82
C ILE A 201 0.86 21.70 1.39
N LYS A 202 2.10 21.44 0.99
CA LYS A 202 2.68 21.79 -0.32
C LYS A 202 3.29 20.56 -1.01
N ASP A 203 3.43 20.68 -2.33
CA ASP A 203 3.90 19.64 -3.25
C ASP A 203 3.14 18.33 -3.04
N ILE A 204 1.89 18.35 -3.50
CA ILE A 204 0.90 17.34 -3.17
C ILE A 204 0.68 16.39 -4.35
N CYS A 205 0.47 15.12 -4.02
CA CYS A 205 0.02 14.10 -4.97
C CYS A 205 -1.18 13.35 -4.37
N ALA A 206 -2.23 13.15 -5.17
CA ALA A 206 -3.36 12.33 -4.75
C ALA A 206 -2.98 10.85 -4.75
N ILE A 207 -3.45 10.09 -3.78
CA ILE A 207 -3.13 8.66 -3.63
C ILE A 207 -4.38 7.84 -3.34
N GLN A 208 -4.28 6.51 -3.47
CA GLN A 208 -5.28 5.58 -2.98
C GLN A 208 -4.75 4.88 -1.72
N MET A 209 -5.58 4.79 -0.67
CA MET A 209 -5.16 4.23 0.62
C MET A 209 -4.88 2.74 0.55
N ASP A 210 -5.59 2.01 -0.31
CA ASP A 210 -5.42 0.56 -0.51
C ASP A 210 -3.98 0.20 -0.94
N TRP A 211 -3.25 1.15 -1.55
CA TRP A 211 -1.85 0.95 -1.92
C TRP A 211 -0.93 0.80 -0.72
N ILE A 212 -1.25 1.45 0.40
CA ILE A 212 -0.38 1.50 1.59
C ILE A 212 -0.20 0.12 2.20
N VAL A 213 -1.25 -0.72 2.19
CA VAL A 213 -1.20 -2.11 2.68
C VAL A 213 -0.18 -2.94 1.88
N GLN A 214 -0.12 -2.73 0.57
CA GLN A 214 0.80 -3.44 -0.32
C GLN A 214 2.23 -2.90 -0.23
N ILE A 215 2.36 -1.58 -0.04
CA ILE A 215 3.65 -0.87 -0.02
C ILE A 215 4.39 -1.15 1.29
N ASN A 216 3.71 -1.00 2.44
CA ASN A 216 4.34 -1.18 3.74
C ASN A 216 3.36 -1.74 4.78
N PRO A 217 3.15 -3.06 4.80
CA PRO A 217 2.22 -3.70 5.74
C PRO A 217 2.67 -3.57 7.20
N HIS A 218 3.94 -3.27 7.50
CA HIS A 218 4.44 -3.10 8.86
C HIS A 218 3.94 -1.83 9.56
N LEU A 219 3.53 -0.82 8.78
CA LEU A 219 2.94 0.42 9.30
C LEU A 219 1.43 0.31 9.52
N CYS A 220 0.85 -0.80 9.10
CA CYS A 220 -0.58 -1.07 9.19
C CYS A 220 -0.90 -1.90 10.44
N SER A 221 -1.97 -1.55 11.13
CA SER A 221 -2.60 -2.39 12.15
C SER A 221 -3.71 -3.19 11.49
N PHE A 222 -3.72 -4.51 11.68
CA PHE A 222 -4.77 -5.37 11.14
C PHE A 222 -5.80 -5.69 12.22
N GLY A 223 -7.08 -5.44 11.91
CA GLY A 223 -8.22 -5.73 12.78
C GLY A 223 -8.49 -7.25 12.93
N PRO A 224 -9.65 -7.65 13.47
CA PRO A 224 -10.02 -9.06 13.54
C PRO A 224 -10.17 -9.70 12.16
N ILE A 225 -10.17 -11.03 12.12
CA ILE A 225 -10.44 -11.80 10.90
C ILE A 225 -11.91 -11.61 10.51
N GLU A 226 -12.17 -11.26 9.25
CA GLU A 226 -13.52 -11.15 8.73
C GLU A 226 -14.16 -12.55 8.57
N GLU A 227 -15.45 -12.67 8.90
CA GLU A 227 -16.20 -13.92 8.70
C GLU A 227 -16.56 -14.12 7.22
N GLU A 228 -16.74 -13.03 6.48
CA GLU A 228 -17.06 -13.00 5.06
C GLU A 228 -16.12 -12.04 4.32
N PRO A 229 -15.31 -12.51 3.36
CA PRO A 229 -15.13 -13.92 2.95
C PRO A 229 -14.39 -14.74 3.99
N SER A 230 -14.83 -15.99 4.18
CA SER A 230 -14.24 -16.88 5.17
C SER A 230 -12.77 -17.20 4.82
N PRO A 231 -11.89 -17.33 5.82
CA PRO A 231 -10.54 -17.83 5.62
C PRO A 231 -10.46 -19.08 4.75
N ARG A 232 -9.37 -19.19 4.00
CA ARG A 232 -9.09 -20.33 3.11
C ARG A 232 -7.67 -20.83 3.30
N TYR A 233 -7.45 -22.10 3.00
CA TYR A 233 -6.12 -22.68 2.95
C TYR A 233 -5.65 -22.74 1.50
N ASP A 234 -4.51 -22.13 1.21
CA ASP A 234 -3.87 -22.21 -0.10
C ASP A 234 -2.97 -23.45 -0.16
N GLU A 235 -3.41 -24.45 -0.94
CA GLU A 235 -2.68 -25.72 -1.12
C GLU A 235 -1.33 -25.55 -1.81
N THR A 236 -1.16 -24.49 -2.60
CA THR A 236 0.06 -24.24 -3.39
C THR A 236 1.17 -23.65 -2.52
N GLN A 237 0.82 -22.66 -1.69
CA GLN A 237 1.75 -22.00 -0.79
C GLN A 237 1.83 -22.66 0.59
N ASP A 238 0.93 -23.60 0.90
CA ASP A 238 0.79 -24.25 2.21
C ASP A 238 0.57 -23.22 3.33
N LYS A 239 -0.31 -22.26 3.08
CA LYS A 239 -0.57 -21.12 3.99
C LYS A 239 -2.06 -20.88 4.20
N LEU A 240 -2.39 -20.49 5.41
CA LEU A 240 -3.72 -20.01 5.76
C LEU A 240 -3.83 -18.54 5.35
N LEU A 241 -4.86 -18.22 4.57
CA LEU A 241 -5.21 -16.88 4.12
C LEU A 241 -6.50 -16.42 4.80
N CYS A 242 -6.52 -15.17 5.25
CA CYS A 242 -7.67 -14.53 5.86
C CYS A 242 -7.84 -13.11 5.32
N HIS A 243 -9.05 -12.59 5.45
CA HIS A 243 -9.34 -11.21 5.10
C HIS A 243 -9.39 -10.38 6.37
N ARG A 244 -8.69 -9.26 6.39
CA ARG A 244 -8.61 -8.36 7.55
C ARG A 244 -8.72 -6.92 7.08
N LYS A 245 -9.48 -6.11 7.81
CA LYS A 245 -9.44 -4.65 7.65
C LYS A 245 -8.11 -4.13 8.16
N ALA A 246 -7.44 -3.33 7.34
CA ALA A 246 -6.19 -2.68 7.70
C ALA A 246 -6.46 -1.22 8.09
N THR A 247 -5.81 -0.76 9.15
CA THR A 247 -5.83 0.63 9.57
C THR A 247 -4.42 1.20 9.66
N ILE A 248 -4.27 2.51 9.49
CA ILE A 248 -3.01 3.21 9.68
C ILE A 248 -3.18 4.36 10.68
N GLY A 249 -2.10 4.63 11.42
CA GLY A 249 -2.00 5.72 12.38
C GLY A 249 -2.20 5.25 13.83
N GLN A 250 -1.34 5.71 14.72
CA GLN A 250 -1.40 5.37 16.15
C GLN A 250 -2.44 6.21 16.89
N ARG A 251 -2.53 7.50 16.56
CA ARG A 251 -3.46 8.45 17.20
C ARG A 251 -4.82 8.50 16.51
N VAL A 252 -4.81 8.33 15.18
CA VAL A 252 -6.00 8.34 14.34
C VAL A 252 -6.00 7.04 13.55
N SER A 253 -7.04 6.22 13.73
CA SER A 253 -7.16 4.93 13.05
C SER A 253 -7.91 5.11 11.73
N TRP A 254 -7.18 5.38 10.65
CA TRP A 254 -7.77 5.47 9.32
C TRP A 254 -7.95 4.08 8.70
N SER A 255 -9.16 3.75 8.27
CA SER A 255 -9.40 2.55 7.45
C SER A 255 -8.72 2.69 6.08
N LEU A 256 -7.93 1.68 5.69
CA LEU A 256 -7.20 1.61 4.43
C LEU A 256 -8.01 1.01 3.28
N GLY A 257 -9.34 0.96 3.41
CA GLY A 257 -10.25 0.48 2.37
C GLY A 257 -10.92 -0.86 2.71
N PRO A 258 -11.27 -1.66 1.69
CA PRO A 258 -11.91 -2.97 1.89
C PRO A 258 -10.95 -3.97 2.55
N PRO A 259 -11.46 -5.07 3.13
CA PRO A 259 -10.63 -6.11 3.71
C PRO A 259 -9.62 -6.66 2.70
N VAL A 260 -8.35 -6.72 3.09
CA VAL A 260 -7.26 -7.23 2.25
C VAL A 260 -6.95 -8.66 2.65
N GLU A 261 -6.67 -9.51 1.65
CA GLU A 261 -6.21 -10.88 1.88
C GLU A 261 -4.79 -10.88 2.45
N THR A 262 -4.62 -11.49 3.61
CA THR A 262 -3.35 -11.57 4.35
C THR A 262 -3.13 -12.98 4.89
N ILE A 263 -1.87 -13.33 5.11
CA ILE A 263 -1.51 -14.60 5.75
C ILE A 263 -1.82 -14.49 7.24
N PHE A 264 -2.28 -15.57 7.88
CA PHE A 264 -2.40 -15.60 9.34
C PHE A 264 -1.07 -15.24 9.99
N SER A 265 -1.11 -14.34 10.97
CA SER A 265 0.09 -13.99 11.72
C SER A 265 0.53 -15.18 12.58
N ASN A 266 1.84 -15.46 12.60
CA ASN A 266 2.42 -16.58 13.33
C ASN A 266 2.16 -16.54 14.86
N ASN A 267 1.77 -15.40 15.42
CA ASN A 267 1.60 -15.26 16.86
C ASN A 267 0.15 -15.50 17.34
N THR A 268 -0.78 -15.84 16.45
CA THR A 268 -2.22 -15.89 16.81
C THR A 268 -2.69 -17.33 16.97
N VAL A 269 -3.32 -17.65 18.11
CA VAL A 269 -3.93 -18.98 18.38
C VAL A 269 -4.99 -19.35 17.34
N ASP A 270 -5.65 -18.34 16.76
CA ASP A 270 -6.65 -18.54 15.71
C ASP A 270 -6.09 -19.26 14.47
N ARG A 271 -4.78 -19.17 14.19
CA ARG A 271 -4.16 -19.93 13.09
C ARG A 271 -4.37 -21.44 13.27
N TYR A 272 -4.18 -21.94 14.49
CA TYR A 272 -4.33 -23.35 14.80
C TYR A 272 -5.80 -23.77 14.81
N ARG A 273 -6.71 -22.88 15.24
CA ARG A 273 -8.16 -23.14 15.19
C ARG A 273 -8.65 -23.30 13.75
N TRP A 274 -8.20 -22.42 12.85
CA TRP A 274 -8.53 -22.50 11.43
C TRP A 274 -7.83 -23.68 10.75
N PHE A 275 -6.57 -23.96 11.09
CA PHE A 275 -5.87 -25.15 10.64
C PHE A 275 -6.61 -26.44 11.03
N ALA A 276 -7.02 -26.55 12.30
CA ALA A 276 -7.79 -27.67 12.82
C ALA A 276 -9.11 -27.84 12.09
N LYS A 277 -9.83 -26.74 11.82
CA LYS A 277 -11.06 -26.77 11.01
C LYS A 277 -10.79 -27.38 9.63
N PHE A 278 -9.77 -26.90 8.91
CA PHE A 278 -9.42 -27.42 7.58
C PHE A 278 -8.88 -28.84 7.59
N PHE A 279 -8.27 -29.26 8.70
CA PHE A 279 -7.81 -30.63 8.92
C PHE A 279 -9.00 -31.58 9.07
N LEU A 280 -9.98 -31.20 9.90
CA LEU A 280 -11.23 -31.95 10.09
C LEU A 280 -12.10 -31.96 8.82
N ASP A 281 -12.12 -30.87 8.05
CA ASP A 281 -12.80 -30.80 6.76
C ASP A 281 -12.11 -31.63 5.66
N GLY A 282 -10.91 -32.17 5.92
CA GLY A 282 -10.16 -32.99 4.97
C GLY A 282 -9.48 -32.20 3.84
N ILE A 283 -9.40 -30.87 3.94
CA ILE A 283 -8.75 -30.02 2.93
C ILE A 283 -7.22 -30.23 2.98
N ILE A 284 -6.66 -30.32 4.18
CA ILE A 284 -5.22 -30.55 4.36
C ILE A 284 -4.85 -32.00 3.99
N CYS A 285 -5.72 -32.94 4.35
CA CYS A 285 -5.54 -34.38 4.11
C CYS A 285 -6.76 -34.94 3.39
N PRO A 286 -6.74 -35.05 2.04
CA PRO A 286 -7.89 -35.51 1.25
C PRO A 286 -8.41 -36.91 1.64
N ARG A 287 -7.54 -37.77 2.20
CA ARG A 287 -7.92 -39.09 2.71
C ARG A 287 -8.90 -39.04 3.89
N LEU A 288 -8.90 -37.94 4.64
CA LEU A 288 -9.80 -37.73 5.78
C LEU A 288 -11.17 -37.19 5.36
N LEU A 289 -11.33 -36.76 4.11
CA LEU A 289 -12.58 -36.20 3.57
C LEU A 289 -13.76 -37.19 3.70
N GLN A 290 -13.49 -38.49 3.58
CA GLN A 290 -14.52 -39.55 3.71
C GLN A 290 -15.16 -39.62 5.10
N PHE A 291 -14.48 -39.12 6.13
CA PHE A 291 -14.96 -39.15 7.52
C PHE A 291 -15.68 -37.86 7.93
N ARG A 292 -15.62 -36.80 7.10
CA ARG A 292 -16.30 -35.53 7.33
C ARG A 292 -17.78 -35.64 7.70
N PRO A 293 -18.63 -36.44 7.01
CA PRO A 293 -20.05 -36.54 7.37
C PRO A 293 -20.30 -37.29 8.69
N ALA A 294 -19.33 -38.07 9.17
CA ALA A 294 -19.42 -38.84 10.39
C ALA A 294 -18.84 -38.12 11.62
N LEU A 295 -18.42 -36.86 11.48
CA LEU A 295 -17.92 -36.06 12.59
C LEU A 295 -19.03 -35.84 13.62
N LEU A 296 -18.74 -36.18 14.87
CA LEU A 296 -19.65 -36.01 16.00
C LEU A 296 -19.99 -34.54 16.29
N CYS A 297 -19.13 -33.61 15.84
CA CYS A 297 -19.36 -32.17 15.91
C CYS A 297 -18.88 -31.51 14.63
N SER A 298 -19.54 -30.44 14.20
CA SER A 298 -19.14 -29.68 13.02
C SER A 298 -17.72 -29.11 13.19
N SER A 299 -16.90 -29.17 12.14
CA SER A 299 -15.57 -28.55 12.08
C SER A 299 -15.59 -27.05 12.41
N ASN A 300 -16.71 -26.35 12.15
CA ASN A 300 -16.91 -24.95 12.52
C ASN A 300 -16.86 -24.71 14.04
N ALA A 301 -17.08 -25.74 14.87
CA ALA A 301 -16.96 -25.65 16.32
C ALA A 301 -15.56 -25.19 16.77
N MET A 302 -14.50 -25.46 15.99
CA MET A 302 -13.14 -25.02 16.31
C MET A 302 -12.95 -23.49 16.29
N VAL A 303 -13.78 -22.77 15.54
CA VAL A 303 -13.61 -21.33 15.28
C VAL A 303 -14.56 -20.48 16.11
N LYS A 304 -15.60 -21.08 16.71
CA LYS A 304 -16.60 -20.34 17.50
C LYS A 304 -16.08 -19.93 18.87
N SER A 305 -16.66 -18.87 19.44
CA SER A 305 -16.26 -18.31 20.75
C SER A 305 -16.39 -19.30 21.91
N TRP A 306 -17.32 -20.25 21.83
CA TRP A 306 -17.53 -21.31 22.82
C TRP A 306 -16.62 -22.54 22.62
N ALA A 307 -15.72 -22.53 21.63
CA ALA A 307 -14.75 -23.62 21.39
C ALA A 307 -13.84 -23.89 22.59
N SER A 308 -13.69 -22.95 23.53
CA SER A 308 -12.96 -23.14 24.78
C SER A 308 -13.66 -24.04 25.80
N LEU A 309 -14.99 -24.16 25.70
CA LEU A 309 -15.80 -24.91 26.66
C LEU A 309 -15.89 -26.41 26.33
N MET A 310 -15.53 -26.79 25.10
CA MET A 310 -15.53 -28.19 24.68
C MET A 310 -14.14 -28.80 24.89
N GLU A 311 -14.08 -29.91 25.62
CA GLU A 311 -12.82 -30.60 25.89
C GLU A 311 -12.16 -31.09 24.59
N ARG A 312 -12.94 -31.66 23.67
CA ARG A 312 -12.48 -32.16 22.38
C ARG A 312 -11.76 -31.11 21.50
N THR A 313 -12.32 -29.90 21.43
CA THR A 313 -11.71 -28.81 20.67
C THR A 313 -10.41 -28.32 21.32
N GLN A 314 -10.36 -28.33 22.65
CA GLN A 314 -9.14 -28.00 23.41
C GLN A 314 -8.05 -29.06 23.24
N LEU A 315 -8.39 -30.35 23.25
CA LEU A 315 -7.40 -31.42 23.01
C LEU A 315 -6.73 -31.28 21.64
N LEU A 316 -7.53 -31.03 20.59
CA LEU A 316 -6.99 -30.80 19.24
C LEU A 316 -6.17 -29.52 19.14
N LEU A 317 -6.66 -28.42 19.74
CA LEU A 317 -5.93 -27.16 19.74
C LEU A 317 -4.58 -27.27 20.49
N ASN A 318 -4.59 -27.86 21.69
CA ASN A 318 -3.40 -28.00 22.52
C ASN A 318 -2.36 -28.92 21.87
N ALA A 319 -2.80 -29.99 21.20
CA ALA A 319 -1.91 -30.82 20.41
C ALA A 319 -1.22 -29.99 19.32
N LEU A 320 -1.98 -29.29 18.47
CA LEU A 320 -1.41 -28.47 17.39
C LEU A 320 -0.48 -27.37 17.91
N VAL A 321 -0.83 -26.70 19.00
CA VAL A 321 -0.01 -25.65 19.64
C VAL A 321 1.30 -26.24 20.18
N ALA A 322 1.27 -27.43 20.81
CA ALA A 322 2.44 -28.04 21.43
C ALA A 322 3.56 -28.40 20.44
N LYS A 323 3.23 -28.54 19.15
CA LYS A 323 4.19 -28.84 18.07
C LYS A 323 4.27 -27.74 17.01
N ASP A 324 3.64 -26.59 17.25
CA ASP A 324 3.57 -25.46 16.33
C ASP A 324 3.15 -25.88 14.91
N ILE A 325 2.05 -26.63 14.80
CA ILE A 325 1.55 -27.17 13.53
C ILE A 325 0.52 -26.21 12.94
N ASP A 326 0.94 -25.41 11.97
CA ASP A 326 0.10 -24.49 11.19
C ASP A 326 0.16 -24.73 9.67
N SER A 327 0.97 -25.70 9.23
CA SER A 327 1.13 -26.07 7.82
C SER A 327 1.21 -27.58 7.61
N ARG A 328 0.97 -27.99 6.37
CA ARG A 328 1.02 -29.39 5.93
C ARG A 328 2.45 -29.94 5.94
N THR A 329 3.45 -29.12 5.63
CA THR A 329 4.87 -29.47 5.76
C THR A 329 5.25 -29.83 7.19
N GLN A 330 4.92 -28.97 8.15
CA GLN A 330 5.18 -29.26 9.57
C GLN A 330 4.45 -30.51 10.04
N LEU A 331 3.19 -30.72 9.62
CA LEU A 331 2.45 -31.93 9.97
C LEU A 331 3.16 -33.20 9.44
N LYS A 332 3.74 -33.16 8.23
CA LYS A 332 4.56 -34.25 7.69
C LYS A 332 5.83 -34.49 8.49
N GLU A 333 6.50 -33.43 8.91
CA GLU A 333 7.71 -33.52 9.74
C GLU A 333 7.39 -34.14 11.11
N VAL A 334 6.28 -33.75 11.72
CA VAL A 334 5.85 -34.35 12.99
C VAL A 334 5.48 -35.82 12.81
N TRP A 335 4.84 -36.21 11.70
CA TRP A 335 4.52 -37.61 11.42
C TRP A 335 5.71 -38.48 11.04
N SER A 336 6.79 -37.90 10.49
CA SER A 336 8.02 -38.67 10.25
C SER A 336 8.71 -39.06 11.56
N ALA A 337 8.63 -38.20 12.59
CA ALA A 337 9.14 -38.49 13.92
C ALA A 337 8.16 -39.33 14.77
N GLN A 338 6.86 -39.02 14.70
CA GLN A 338 5.81 -39.66 15.49
C GLN A 338 4.62 -40.03 14.60
N PRO A 339 4.62 -41.23 14.00
CA PRO A 339 3.62 -41.59 12.99
C PRO A 339 2.21 -41.73 13.55
N LYS A 340 2.01 -41.80 14.87
CA LYS A 340 0.68 -41.88 15.53
C LYS A 340 0.19 -40.54 16.11
N TYR A 341 0.94 -39.47 15.92
CA TYR A 341 0.63 -38.16 16.50
C TYR A 341 -0.67 -37.58 15.92
N LEU A 342 -1.61 -37.09 16.74
CA LEU A 342 -2.99 -36.68 16.41
C LEU A 342 -4.00 -37.80 16.13
N LEU A 343 -3.61 -39.08 16.12
CA LEU A 343 -4.52 -40.19 15.84
C LEU A 343 -5.66 -40.28 16.88
N ASP A 344 -5.30 -40.35 18.16
CA ASP A 344 -6.29 -40.48 19.24
C ASP A 344 -7.16 -39.23 19.34
N VAL A 345 -6.56 -38.06 19.17
CA VAL A 345 -7.25 -36.77 19.17
C VAL A 345 -8.24 -36.67 18.01
N TYR A 346 -7.92 -37.20 16.83
CA TYR A 346 -8.84 -37.24 15.69
C TYR A 346 -9.94 -38.31 15.87
N CYS A 347 -9.62 -39.45 16.48
CA CYS A 347 -10.62 -40.49 16.80
C CYS A 347 -11.70 -39.94 17.75
N ASP A 348 -11.32 -39.05 18.66
CA ASP A 348 -12.24 -38.36 19.57
C ASP A 348 -13.35 -37.57 18.86
N TRP A 349 -13.13 -37.16 17.60
CA TRP A 349 -14.12 -36.49 16.75
C TRP A 349 -15.06 -37.42 16.00
N LEU A 350 -14.83 -38.74 16.05
CA LEU A 350 -15.56 -39.76 15.31
C LEU A 350 -16.20 -40.79 16.25
N PRO A 351 -17.30 -41.45 15.83
CA PRO A 351 -17.86 -42.56 16.58
C PRO A 351 -16.86 -43.74 16.65
N GLU A 352 -16.90 -44.48 17.76
CA GLU A 352 -15.99 -45.61 18.05
C GLU A 352 -15.96 -46.66 16.93
N SER A 353 -17.08 -46.84 16.23
CA SER A 353 -17.20 -47.77 15.10
C SER A 353 -16.23 -47.49 13.95
N LEU A 354 -15.80 -46.23 13.77
CA LEU A 354 -14.90 -45.82 12.71
C LEU A 354 -13.42 -45.77 13.14
N HIS A 355 -13.13 -45.91 14.43
CA HIS A 355 -11.76 -45.81 14.96
C HIS A 355 -10.83 -46.86 14.34
N ALA A 356 -11.31 -48.09 14.14
CA ALA A 356 -10.54 -49.16 13.52
C ALA A 356 -10.13 -48.84 12.06
N GLN A 357 -11.02 -48.18 11.31
CA GLN A 357 -10.76 -47.78 9.92
C GLN A 357 -9.80 -46.59 9.85
N VAL A 358 -9.91 -45.63 10.77
CA VAL A 358 -8.97 -44.50 10.85
C VAL A 358 -7.56 -44.98 11.21
N ARG A 359 -7.45 -45.90 12.17
CA ARG A 359 -6.17 -46.48 12.61
C ARG A 359 -5.44 -47.22 11.50
N SER A 360 -6.15 -47.89 10.59
CA SER A 360 -5.53 -48.58 9.46
C SER A 360 -5.09 -47.64 8.33
N LEU A 361 -5.75 -46.48 8.20
CA LEU A 361 -5.42 -45.46 7.20
C LEU A 361 -4.33 -44.48 7.68
N TRP A 362 -3.94 -44.56 8.95
CA TRP A 362 -3.00 -43.65 9.57
C TRP A 362 -1.54 -44.07 9.28
N PRO A 363 -0.63 -43.15 8.91
CA PRO A 363 -0.81 -41.70 8.74
C PRO A 363 -1.41 -41.31 7.37
N PRO A 364 -2.43 -40.42 7.34
CA PRO A 364 -3.00 -39.92 6.10
C PRO A 364 -2.05 -38.89 5.50
N VAL A 365 -0.97 -39.35 4.86
CA VAL A 365 0.07 -38.48 4.31
C VAL A 365 -0.59 -37.40 3.44
N PRO A 366 -0.30 -36.11 3.68
CA PRO A 366 -0.95 -35.05 2.94
C PRO A 366 -0.46 -35.05 1.48
N SER A 367 -1.22 -35.68 0.61
CA SER A 367 -1.00 -35.65 -0.84
C SER A 367 -1.66 -34.40 -1.41
N VAL A 368 -0.95 -33.66 -2.26
CA VAL A 368 -1.57 -32.63 -3.10
C VAL A 368 -2.68 -33.30 -3.89
N LEU A 369 -3.90 -32.75 -3.87
CA LEU A 369 -4.93 -33.13 -4.84
C LEU A 369 -4.33 -32.84 -6.22
N LYS A 370 -3.92 -33.89 -6.95
CA LYS A 370 -3.68 -33.75 -8.38
C LYS A 370 -5.03 -33.36 -8.97
N LYS A 371 -5.16 -32.09 -9.36
CA LYS A 371 -6.28 -31.60 -10.16
C LYS A 371 -6.39 -32.40 -11.45
#